data_AF-A0A7C2QRT8-F1
#
_entry.id   AF-A0A7C2QRT8-F1
#
_cell.length_a   1.000
_cell.length_b   1.000
_cell.length_c   1.000
_cell.angle_alpha   90.00
_cell.angle_beta   90.00
_cell.angle_gamma   90.00
#
_symmetry.space_group_name_H-M   'P 1'
#
loop_
_entity.id
_entity.type
_entity.pdbx_description
1 polymer ?
#
loop_
_entity_poly.entity_id
_entity_poly.type
_entity_poly.pdbx_seq_one_letter_code
_entity_poly.pdbx_strand_id
1 'polypeptide(L)'
;MNHRRTIAAIVSVLLCTTFILPQLRGQVLTGSEPYTWKNVRIVGGGFVTGFVFHPNEPGLRYCRTDMGGGYRWNPEIAEWEPLLDWIPYKDLNLMGVESIALDPVDPDRLYMACGTYTNPSTPDGAILWSADRGITFRRTDVPFKMGGNENGRGNGERMAVDPLNGEIIYLGTRHNGLWRSTDRALSWSPVESFPDVQEALPEPVDGRNSWRRRQEAGSGIIFVLFDPAAGGNSRSDKIYAGVSLMGRENLFRSIDGGVTWHAVPGQPTQFRPTHGVLASDGTLYVTYGTNPGPWPMRDGGVWRLDTKTDTWKEITPDRPDPDNGRAFGYAAVSADASDPDAIIVSTYHRYSAGGEELFRSTDGGETWIPLFAGGAEFDYSLAPYVRHTGVHWMFDVEIDPFDPDHALFTTGYGGHETFNLTGADRGLPTTWHIMSTGIEETVPLDLLSPPAGGQVLSGIGDYCGFVHDDLDRPAADCFVNPRFGNTDGIACGWLKPEVIVRVGIESADQPDQNIAYSLDGGRSWQPA
;
A
#
# COMPACT_ATOMS: atom_id res chain seq x y z
N MET A 1 38.00 -55.78 -54.26
CA MET A 1 38.37 -57.00 -53.50
C MET A 1 38.72 -56.60 -52.09
N ASN A 2 38.19 -57.37 -51.14
CA ASN A 2 38.41 -57.26 -49.70
C ASN A 2 39.90 -57.24 -49.33
N HIS A 3 40.29 -56.47 -48.32
CA HIS A 3 40.47 -56.99 -46.96
C HIS A 3 40.86 -55.90 -45.94
N ARG A 4 40.51 -56.22 -44.69
CA ARG A 4 40.48 -55.40 -43.49
C ARG A 4 41.81 -55.47 -42.72
N ARG A 5 41.98 -54.41 -41.89
CA ARG A 5 42.68 -54.30 -40.58
C ARG A 5 44.22 -54.19 -40.61
N THR A 6 44.74 -53.13 -39.97
CA THR A 6 45.35 -53.19 -38.62
C THR A 6 45.30 -51.78 -37.99
N ILE A 7 45.13 -51.75 -36.66
CA ILE A 7 45.00 -50.58 -35.78
C ILE A 7 46.38 -49.98 -35.46
N ALA A 8 46.48 -48.65 -35.39
CA ALA A 8 47.50 -47.94 -34.61
C ALA A 8 46.89 -46.68 -34.00
N ALA A 9 46.96 -46.58 -32.67
CA ALA A 9 46.46 -45.46 -31.89
C ALA A 9 47.41 -44.26 -31.97
N ILE A 10 46.85 -43.06 -32.17
CA ILE A 10 47.57 -41.78 -32.02
C ILE A 10 46.89 -41.03 -30.88
N VAL A 11 47.68 -40.70 -29.86
CA VAL A 11 47.32 -39.88 -28.71
C VAL A 11 47.37 -38.42 -29.14
N SER A 12 46.25 -37.69 -29.00
CA SER A 12 46.21 -36.24 -29.15
C SER A 12 45.92 -35.60 -27.79
N VAL A 13 46.87 -34.81 -27.32
CA VAL A 13 46.82 -34.01 -26.09
C VAL A 13 45.86 -32.83 -26.30
N LEU A 14 44.81 -32.73 -25.48
CA LEU A 14 43.97 -31.54 -25.37
C LEU A 14 44.55 -30.63 -24.27
N LEU A 15 45.03 -29.43 -24.64
CA LEU A 15 45.26 -28.34 -23.69
C LEU A 15 43.89 -27.71 -23.35
N CYS A 16 43.41 -27.92 -22.12
CA CYS A 16 42.34 -27.12 -21.55
C CYS A 16 42.93 -25.84 -20.92
N THR A 17 42.69 -24.69 -21.56
CA THR A 17 42.87 -23.39 -20.92
C THR A 17 41.67 -23.09 -20.03
N THR A 18 41.84 -23.22 -18.71
CA THR A 18 40.87 -22.78 -17.70
C THR A 18 40.89 -21.26 -17.58
N PHE A 19 39.79 -20.60 -17.95
CA PHE A 19 39.54 -19.22 -17.53
C PHE A 19 39.22 -19.21 -16.03
N ILE A 20 40.06 -18.56 -15.23
CA ILE A 20 39.82 -18.32 -13.81
C ILE A 20 38.89 -17.11 -13.72
N LEU A 21 37.61 -17.35 -13.45
CA LEU A 21 36.69 -16.31 -12.96
C LEU A 21 37.13 -15.92 -11.54
N PRO A 22 37.24 -14.62 -11.21
CA PRO A 22 37.49 -14.21 -9.84
C PRO A 22 36.26 -14.57 -9.00
N GLN A 23 36.41 -15.53 -8.09
CA GLN A 23 35.44 -15.77 -7.03
C GLN A 23 35.35 -14.49 -6.19
N LEU A 24 34.20 -13.83 -6.24
CA LEU A 24 33.79 -12.87 -5.22
C LEU A 24 33.81 -13.61 -3.88
N ARG A 25 34.89 -13.43 -3.11
CA ARG A 25 34.94 -13.86 -1.72
C ARG A 25 33.97 -12.98 -0.95
N GLY A 26 32.74 -13.45 -0.78
CA GLY A 26 31.87 -12.97 0.28
C GLY A 26 32.62 -13.08 1.60
N GLN A 27 32.61 -12.03 2.41
CA GLN A 27 33.09 -12.11 3.78
C GLN A 27 32.23 -13.15 4.50
N VAL A 28 32.78 -14.33 4.75
CA VAL A 28 32.20 -15.26 5.72
C VAL A 28 32.37 -14.59 7.08
N LEU A 29 31.27 -14.07 7.64
CA LEU A 29 31.25 -13.67 9.04
C LEU A 29 31.60 -14.91 9.87
N THR A 30 32.78 -14.93 10.47
CA THR A 30 33.20 -16.03 11.34
C THR A 30 32.34 -16.02 12.59
N GLY A 31 31.53 -17.06 12.80
CA GLY A 31 30.66 -17.20 13.98
C GLY A 31 29.15 -17.15 13.71
N SER A 32 28.68 -17.28 12.46
CA SER A 32 27.24 -17.47 12.18
C SER A 32 26.84 -18.95 12.17
N GLU A 33 25.63 -19.24 12.65
CA GLU A 33 24.95 -20.54 12.53
C GLU A 33 23.81 -20.39 11.51
N PRO A 34 23.58 -21.37 10.62
CA PRO A 34 22.45 -21.32 9.70
C PRO A 34 21.13 -21.43 10.47
N TYR A 35 20.20 -20.50 10.21
CA TYR A 35 18.85 -20.48 10.76
C TYR A 35 17.82 -20.49 9.63
N THR A 36 16.64 -21.03 9.93
CA THR A 36 15.44 -20.83 9.12
C THR A 36 14.55 -19.84 9.86
N TRP A 37 14.29 -18.69 9.24
CA TRP A 37 13.38 -17.68 9.75
C TRP A 37 12.06 -17.76 9.01
N LYS A 38 10.96 -17.70 9.76
CA LYS A 38 9.60 -17.63 9.24
C LYS A 38 8.75 -16.81 10.21
N ASN A 39 7.69 -16.19 9.71
CA ASN A 39 6.70 -15.56 10.57
C ASN A 39 5.85 -16.61 11.28
N VAL A 40 5.36 -16.26 12.47
CA VAL A 40 4.20 -16.92 13.07
C VAL A 40 2.98 -16.42 12.32
N ARG A 41 2.14 -17.33 11.81
CA ARG A 41 1.07 -16.97 10.87
C ARG A 41 -0.09 -16.26 11.58
N ILE A 42 -0.29 -14.97 11.32
CA ILE A 42 -1.44 -14.17 11.79
C ILE A 42 -2.30 -13.74 10.60
N VAL A 43 -1.67 -13.41 9.46
CA VAL A 43 -2.28 -12.93 8.21
C VAL A 43 -2.78 -11.48 8.30
N GLY A 44 -1.92 -10.55 7.85
CA GLY A 44 -2.19 -9.12 7.78
C GLY A 44 -1.94 -8.40 9.10
N GLY A 45 -2.95 -7.68 9.59
CA GLY A 45 -2.94 -7.05 10.91
C GLY A 45 -2.32 -5.65 10.98
N GLY A 46 -1.97 -5.07 9.83
CA GLY A 46 -1.53 -3.68 9.70
C GLY A 46 -2.12 -3.02 8.44
N PHE A 47 -1.83 -1.74 8.23
CA PHE A 47 -2.40 -1.00 7.12
C PHE A 47 -1.55 -1.16 5.85
N VAL A 48 -2.06 -1.98 4.92
CA VAL A 48 -1.60 -1.96 3.53
C VAL A 48 -2.11 -0.66 2.90
N THR A 49 -1.20 0.15 2.39
CA THR A 49 -1.50 1.54 2.00
C THR A 49 -1.64 1.75 0.49
N GLY A 50 -1.33 0.73 -0.31
CA GLY A 50 -1.55 0.74 -1.75
C GLY A 50 -1.08 -0.55 -2.43
N PHE A 51 -1.64 -0.80 -3.61
CA PHE A 51 -1.33 -1.88 -4.53
C PHE A 51 -0.89 -1.30 -5.86
N VAL A 52 -0.02 -2.03 -6.56
CA VAL A 52 0.39 -1.65 -7.91
C VAL A 52 0.47 -2.90 -8.76
N PHE A 53 -0.37 -2.97 -9.79
CA PHE A 53 -0.27 -4.00 -10.84
C PHE A 53 0.70 -3.54 -11.92
N HIS A 54 1.49 -4.47 -12.45
CA HIS A 54 2.29 -4.19 -13.61
C HIS A 54 1.38 -4.07 -14.84
N PRO A 55 1.40 -2.96 -15.61
CA PRO A 55 0.43 -2.74 -16.68
C PRO A 55 0.63 -3.67 -17.90
N ASN A 56 1.82 -4.29 -18.03
CA ASN A 56 2.20 -5.11 -19.19
C ASN A 56 2.66 -6.55 -18.84
N GLU A 57 2.58 -6.97 -17.58
CA GLU A 57 3.01 -8.31 -17.13
C GLU A 57 1.90 -8.93 -16.26
N PRO A 58 1.11 -9.88 -16.82
CA PRO A 58 -0.01 -10.50 -16.11
C PRO A 58 0.42 -11.14 -14.79
N GLY A 59 -0.35 -10.88 -13.73
CA GLY A 59 -0.14 -11.45 -12.40
C GLY A 59 1.02 -10.85 -11.60
N LEU A 60 1.82 -9.93 -12.18
CA LEU A 60 2.85 -9.21 -11.43
C LEU A 60 2.22 -8.04 -10.68
N ARG A 61 2.18 -8.16 -9.35
CA ARG A 61 1.60 -7.14 -8.47
C ARG A 61 2.41 -6.98 -7.19
N TYR A 62 2.39 -5.76 -6.67
CA TYR A 62 3.08 -5.33 -5.47
C TYR A 62 2.12 -4.66 -4.51
N CYS A 63 2.46 -4.63 -3.22
CA CYS A 63 1.79 -3.78 -2.25
C CYS A 63 2.81 -3.08 -1.35
N ARG A 64 2.40 -1.93 -0.82
CA ARG A 64 3.18 -1.14 0.14
C ARG A 64 2.43 -0.98 1.44
N THR A 65 3.18 -0.84 2.51
CA THR A 65 2.61 -0.69 3.84
C THR A 65 3.25 0.45 4.62
N ASP A 66 2.60 0.91 5.69
CA ASP A 66 3.03 2.12 6.38
C ASP A 66 4.24 1.91 7.30
N MET A 67 4.44 0.68 7.78
CA MET A 67 5.50 0.31 8.73
C MET A 67 6.21 -1.01 8.42
N GLY A 68 5.59 -1.89 7.63
CA GLY A 68 6.01 -3.27 7.37
C GLY A 68 6.73 -3.53 6.05
N GLY A 69 7.15 -2.48 5.34
CA GLY A 69 7.86 -2.59 4.07
C GLY A 69 6.93 -2.72 2.86
N GLY A 70 7.39 -3.46 1.85
CA GLY A 70 6.60 -3.76 0.66
C GLY A 70 6.73 -5.23 0.27
N TYR A 71 5.75 -5.71 -0.48
CA TYR A 71 5.60 -7.12 -0.82
C TYR A 71 5.38 -7.31 -2.31
N ARG A 72 5.73 -8.50 -2.82
CA ARG A 72 5.38 -8.96 -4.17
C ARG A 72 4.51 -10.20 -4.07
N TRP A 73 3.46 -10.29 -4.88
CA TRP A 73 2.66 -11.51 -4.97
C TRP A 73 3.43 -12.63 -5.69
N ASN A 74 3.46 -13.82 -5.11
CA ASN A 74 3.97 -15.02 -5.75
C ASN A 74 2.80 -15.95 -6.11
N PRO A 75 2.43 -16.06 -7.40
CA PRO A 75 1.32 -16.90 -7.83
C PRO A 75 1.60 -18.41 -7.73
N GLU A 76 2.86 -18.84 -7.61
CA GLU A 76 3.21 -20.28 -7.51
C GLU A 76 2.79 -20.88 -6.16
N ILE A 77 2.83 -20.06 -5.11
CA ILE A 77 2.48 -20.45 -3.74
C ILE A 77 1.24 -19.70 -3.21
N ALA A 78 0.72 -18.73 -3.96
CA ALA A 78 -0.40 -17.87 -3.59
C ALA A 78 -0.16 -17.11 -2.27
N GLU A 79 1.03 -16.54 -2.11
CA GLU A 79 1.40 -15.73 -0.94
C GLU A 79 2.18 -14.47 -1.36
N TRP A 80 2.09 -13.41 -0.56
CA TRP A 80 2.90 -12.21 -0.63
C TRP A 80 4.28 -12.46 -0.01
N GLU A 81 5.34 -12.07 -0.72
CA GLU A 81 6.73 -12.19 -0.30
C GLU A 81 7.29 -10.83 0.15
N PRO A 82 7.87 -10.70 1.36
CA PRO A 82 8.44 -9.45 1.83
C PRO A 82 9.71 -9.09 1.05
N LEU A 83 9.87 -7.81 0.72
CA LEU A 83 10.98 -7.32 -0.11
C LEU A 83 12.10 -6.67 0.70
N LEU A 84 11.83 -6.27 1.96
CA LEU A 84 12.68 -5.35 2.72
C LEU A 84 13.26 -5.92 4.03
N ASP A 85 13.14 -7.22 4.28
CA ASP A 85 13.65 -7.87 5.50
C ASP A 85 15.18 -7.77 5.67
N TRP A 86 15.90 -7.39 4.61
CA TRP A 86 17.35 -7.14 4.64
C TRP A 86 17.72 -5.78 5.26
N ILE A 87 16.76 -4.88 5.48
CA ILE A 87 17.01 -3.55 6.03
C ILE A 87 17.51 -3.67 7.48
N PRO A 88 18.67 -3.08 7.81
CA PRO A 88 19.20 -3.17 9.16
C PRO A 88 18.44 -2.25 10.12
N TYR A 89 18.48 -2.59 11.42
CA TYR A 89 17.81 -1.83 12.49
C TYR A 89 18.06 -0.30 12.45
N LYS A 90 19.29 0.11 12.10
CA LYS A 90 19.67 1.54 12.01
C LYS A 90 18.92 2.32 10.92
N ASP A 91 18.38 1.61 9.92
CA ASP A 91 17.67 2.15 8.76
C ASP A 91 16.17 1.82 8.80
N LEU A 92 15.62 1.46 9.97
CA LEU A 92 14.19 1.09 10.12
C LEU A 92 13.19 2.14 9.61
N ASN A 93 13.60 3.41 9.54
CA ASN A 93 12.80 4.46 8.88
C ASN A 93 12.41 4.08 7.44
N LEU A 94 13.20 3.26 6.76
CA LEU A 94 12.94 2.85 5.38
C LEU A 94 11.89 1.74 5.25
N MET A 95 11.40 1.19 6.36
CA MET A 95 10.29 0.22 6.35
C MET A 95 8.94 0.89 6.06
N GLY A 96 8.80 2.21 6.25
CA GLY A 96 7.63 2.93 5.75
C GLY A 96 7.75 3.15 4.24
N VAL A 97 6.87 2.54 3.45
CA VAL A 97 6.91 2.66 1.99
C VAL A 97 5.84 3.65 1.54
N GLU A 98 6.29 4.84 1.15
CA GLU A 98 5.43 5.94 0.74
C GLU A 98 4.81 5.72 -0.64
N SER A 99 5.55 5.11 -1.56
CA SER A 99 5.09 4.87 -2.93
C SER A 99 5.91 3.79 -3.62
N ILE A 100 5.27 3.03 -4.52
CA ILE A 100 5.90 2.08 -5.43
C ILE A 100 5.64 2.53 -6.87
N ALA A 101 6.66 2.51 -7.71
CA ALA A 101 6.53 2.70 -9.15
C ALA A 101 7.13 1.51 -9.90
N LEU A 102 6.40 1.01 -10.89
CA LEU A 102 6.84 -0.06 -11.78
C LEU A 102 7.23 0.51 -13.13
N ASP A 103 8.19 -0.11 -13.82
CA ASP A 103 8.61 0.32 -15.15
C ASP A 103 7.78 -0.40 -16.23
N PRO A 104 6.86 0.30 -16.95
CA PRO A 104 5.99 -0.35 -17.92
C PRO A 104 6.73 -1.01 -19.09
N VAL A 105 7.99 -0.63 -19.35
CA VAL A 105 8.81 -1.19 -20.45
C VAL A 105 9.81 -2.24 -19.99
N ASP A 106 9.96 -2.45 -18.67
CA ASP A 106 10.87 -3.42 -18.07
C ASP A 106 10.26 -4.00 -16.78
N PRO A 107 9.48 -5.11 -16.86
CA PRO A 107 8.77 -5.68 -15.71
C PRO A 107 9.68 -6.20 -14.60
N ASP A 108 10.99 -6.30 -14.81
CA ASP A 108 11.92 -6.68 -13.77
C ASP A 108 12.27 -5.49 -12.84
N ARG A 109 11.86 -4.26 -13.19
CA ARG A 109 12.18 -3.06 -12.44
C ARG A 109 11.04 -2.55 -11.59
N LEU A 110 11.40 -2.22 -10.36
CA LEU A 110 10.56 -1.43 -9.45
C LEU A 110 11.40 -0.43 -8.66
N TYR A 111 10.73 0.61 -8.22
CA TYR A 111 11.27 1.68 -7.40
C TYR A 111 10.34 1.88 -6.20
N MET A 112 10.92 2.07 -5.01
CA MET A 112 10.20 2.29 -3.77
C MET A 112 10.70 3.57 -3.10
N ALA A 113 9.81 4.49 -2.80
CA ALA A 113 10.09 5.67 -2.00
C ALA A 113 9.92 5.33 -0.51
N CYS A 114 11.03 5.29 0.24
CA CYS A 114 11.06 4.75 1.59
C CYS A 114 11.38 5.83 2.64
N GLY A 115 10.61 5.87 3.72
CA GLY A 115 10.76 6.75 4.88
C GLY A 115 9.44 6.86 5.67
N THR A 116 9.47 6.64 6.98
CA THR A 116 8.28 6.53 7.83
C THR A 116 7.71 7.89 8.25
N TYR A 117 8.56 8.86 8.61
CA TYR A 117 8.12 10.14 9.17
C TYR A 117 8.91 11.36 8.70
N THR A 118 8.23 12.50 8.65
CA THR A 118 8.78 13.82 8.30
C THR A 118 9.19 14.64 9.53
N ASN A 119 9.07 14.09 10.74
CA ASN A 119 9.48 14.78 11.96
C ASN A 119 11.00 15.09 11.96
N PRO A 120 11.46 16.12 12.71
CA PRO A 120 12.86 16.54 12.68
C PRO A 120 13.87 15.47 13.09
N SER A 121 13.50 14.55 14.00
CA SER A 121 14.39 13.51 14.53
C SER A 121 14.56 12.28 13.62
N THR A 122 13.66 12.07 12.68
CA THR A 122 13.72 10.93 11.75
C THR A 122 14.74 11.24 10.64
N PRO A 123 15.58 10.32 10.17
CA PRO A 123 16.47 10.58 9.03
C PRO A 123 15.69 10.93 7.74
N ASP A 124 16.40 11.44 6.75
CA ASP A 124 15.83 11.58 5.40
C ASP A 124 15.47 10.20 4.81
N GLY A 125 14.60 10.21 3.79
CA GLY A 125 14.20 9.01 3.08
C GLY A 125 15.25 8.54 2.07
N ALA A 126 14.94 7.45 1.39
CA ALA A 126 15.73 6.94 0.28
C ALA A 126 14.84 6.34 -0.79
N ILE A 127 15.35 6.29 -2.03
CA ILE A 127 14.76 5.49 -3.09
C ILE A 127 15.46 4.15 -3.14
N LEU A 128 14.72 3.08 -2.89
CA LEU A 128 15.18 1.70 -3.08
C LEU A 128 14.72 1.23 -4.45
N TRP A 129 15.59 0.62 -5.23
CA TRP A 129 15.23 0.17 -6.56
C TRP A 129 15.85 -1.17 -6.91
N SER A 130 15.12 -1.95 -7.69
CA SER A 130 15.48 -3.30 -8.10
C SER A 130 15.40 -3.42 -9.63
N ALA A 131 16.14 -4.37 -10.18
CA ALA A 131 16.08 -4.80 -11.58
C ALA A 131 15.91 -6.33 -11.70
N ASP A 132 15.37 -6.95 -10.66
CA ASP A 132 15.12 -8.39 -10.53
C ASP A 132 13.83 -8.66 -9.73
N ARG A 133 12.81 -7.83 -9.93
CA ARG A 133 11.48 -7.92 -9.29
C ARG A 133 11.51 -7.89 -7.76
N GLY A 134 12.51 -7.27 -7.16
CA GLY A 134 12.63 -7.07 -5.71
C GLY A 134 13.43 -8.15 -4.98
N ILE A 135 14.18 -8.99 -5.71
CA ILE A 135 15.08 -9.97 -5.07
C ILE A 135 16.30 -9.25 -4.47
N THR A 136 16.86 -8.28 -5.19
CA THR A 136 17.94 -7.42 -4.71
C THR A 136 17.63 -5.95 -4.95
N PHE A 137 18.12 -5.11 -4.05
CA PHE A 137 17.91 -3.66 -4.10
C PHE A 137 19.23 -2.89 -4.11
N ARG A 138 19.20 -1.74 -4.77
CA ARG A 138 20.15 -0.65 -4.58
C ARG A 138 19.44 0.54 -3.94
N ARG A 139 20.22 1.44 -3.35
CA ARG A 139 19.73 2.60 -2.60
C ARG A 139 20.29 3.88 -3.18
N THR A 140 19.42 4.87 -3.34
CA THR A 140 19.77 6.26 -3.65
C THR A 140 19.26 7.14 -2.51
N ASP A 141 20.17 7.79 -1.79
CA ASP A 141 19.81 8.74 -0.74
C ASP A 141 19.26 10.04 -1.36
N VAL A 142 18.23 10.60 -0.75
CA VAL A 142 17.59 11.84 -1.19
C VAL A 142 17.54 12.88 -0.05
N PRO A 143 17.60 14.19 -0.33
CA PRO A 143 17.72 15.22 0.69
C PRO A 143 16.36 15.66 1.26
N PHE A 144 15.43 14.73 1.42
CA PHE A 144 14.09 14.99 1.93
C PHE A 144 13.49 13.75 2.60
N LYS A 145 12.52 14.00 3.47
CA LYS A 145 11.84 12.96 4.26
C LYS A 145 10.59 12.47 3.53
N MET A 146 10.24 11.22 3.80
CA MET A 146 8.93 10.65 3.49
C MET A 146 8.10 10.52 4.77
N GLY A 147 6.81 10.24 4.62
CA GLY A 147 5.87 10.07 5.71
C GLY A 147 5.00 8.84 5.47
N GLY A 148 5.64 7.70 5.23
CA GLY A 148 4.98 6.40 5.00
C GLY A 148 3.97 6.05 6.09
N ASN A 149 4.12 6.57 7.32
CA ASN A 149 3.16 6.43 8.41
C ASN A 149 2.57 7.79 8.88
N GLU A 150 2.32 8.71 7.95
CA GLU A 150 1.69 10.01 8.21
C GLU A 150 0.32 10.13 7.52
N ASN A 151 -0.40 11.22 7.77
CA ASN A 151 -1.65 11.49 7.07
C ASN A 151 -1.41 11.66 5.55
N GLY A 152 -2.30 11.10 4.74
CA GLY A 152 -2.20 10.99 3.29
C GLY A 152 -1.28 9.90 2.79
N ARG A 153 -0.86 8.97 3.66
CA ARG A 153 -0.09 7.77 3.24
C ARG A 153 -0.88 6.79 2.39
N GLY A 154 -2.22 6.80 2.48
CA GLY A 154 -3.07 6.01 1.60
C GLY A 154 -3.22 6.59 0.19
N ASN A 155 -2.94 7.89 0.02
CA ASN A 155 -3.03 8.55 -1.28
C ASN A 155 -1.83 8.14 -2.14
N GLY A 156 -2.03 8.01 -3.45
CA GLY A 156 -0.97 7.55 -4.33
C GLY A 156 -1.40 7.36 -5.77
N GLU A 157 -0.51 6.84 -6.62
CA GLU A 157 0.93 6.65 -6.34
C GLU A 157 1.72 7.94 -6.58
N ARG A 158 2.54 8.34 -5.59
CA ARG A 158 3.34 9.58 -5.67
C ARG A 158 4.46 9.52 -6.70
N MET A 159 4.95 8.31 -6.98
CA MET A 159 6.05 8.06 -7.89
C MET A 159 5.52 7.38 -9.15
N ALA A 160 6.01 7.82 -10.31
CA ALA A 160 5.63 7.23 -11.59
C ALA A 160 6.82 7.17 -12.54
N VAL A 161 6.90 6.08 -13.30
CA VAL A 161 7.88 5.88 -14.39
C VAL A 161 7.22 6.26 -15.71
N ASP A 162 7.93 7.00 -16.56
CA ASP A 162 7.44 7.36 -17.88
C ASP A 162 7.25 6.08 -18.74
N PRO A 163 6.03 5.79 -19.22
CA PRO A 163 5.72 4.56 -19.96
C PRO A 163 6.40 4.48 -21.33
N LEU A 164 6.92 5.59 -21.85
CA LEU A 164 7.66 5.65 -23.10
C LEU A 164 9.18 5.67 -22.89
N ASN A 165 9.64 5.92 -21.66
CA ASN A 165 11.06 5.92 -21.30
C ASN A 165 11.30 5.66 -19.82
N GLY A 166 11.61 4.41 -19.48
CA GLY A 166 11.89 3.98 -18.11
C GLY A 166 13.07 4.66 -17.40
N GLU A 167 13.86 5.51 -18.08
CA GLU A 167 14.87 6.36 -17.43
C GLU A 167 14.26 7.56 -16.68
N ILE A 168 13.09 8.01 -17.11
CA ILE A 168 12.41 9.19 -16.56
C ILE A 168 11.45 8.74 -15.46
N ILE A 169 11.67 9.26 -14.25
CA ILE A 169 10.84 8.97 -13.09
C ILE A 169 10.52 10.27 -12.39
N TYR A 170 9.26 10.48 -12.06
CA TYR A 170 8.81 11.61 -11.25
C TYR A 170 8.38 11.16 -9.87
N LEU A 171 8.58 12.03 -8.89
CA LEU A 171 8.20 11.81 -7.50
C LEU A 171 7.59 13.08 -6.90
N GLY A 172 6.31 13.00 -6.55
CA GLY A 172 5.66 13.99 -5.71
C GLY A 172 6.09 13.84 -4.26
N THR A 173 6.66 14.89 -3.66
CA THR A 173 7.06 14.85 -2.24
C THR A 173 6.03 15.52 -1.34
N ARG A 174 6.12 15.22 -0.04
CA ARG A 174 5.27 15.84 0.98
C ARG A 174 5.53 17.35 1.11
N HIS A 175 6.80 17.75 1.16
CA HIS A 175 7.20 19.12 1.55
C HIS A 175 8.28 19.75 0.68
N ASN A 176 8.75 19.07 -0.37
CA ASN A 176 9.91 19.46 -1.16
C ASN A 176 9.58 19.59 -2.66
N GLY A 177 8.29 19.75 -3.01
CA GLY A 177 7.84 19.91 -4.39
C GLY A 177 7.98 18.64 -5.23
N LEU A 178 8.03 18.82 -6.54
CA LEU A 178 8.14 17.75 -7.52
C LEU A 178 9.62 17.46 -7.83
N TRP A 179 10.00 16.19 -7.84
CA TRP A 179 11.35 15.74 -8.15
C TRP A 179 11.36 14.83 -9.37
N ARG A 180 12.49 14.80 -10.08
CA ARG A 180 12.68 13.99 -11.27
C ARG A 180 14.04 13.29 -11.27
N SER A 181 14.05 12.03 -11.71
CA SER A 181 15.23 11.31 -12.20
C SER A 181 15.15 11.16 -13.72
N THR A 182 16.30 11.15 -14.38
CA THR A 182 16.46 10.87 -15.81
C THR A 182 17.51 9.78 -16.03
N ASP A 183 17.75 8.95 -15.02
CA ASP A 183 18.80 7.93 -14.98
C ASP A 183 18.38 6.73 -14.14
N ARG A 184 17.08 6.38 -14.16
CA ARG A 184 16.52 5.21 -13.44
C ARG A 184 16.75 5.27 -11.94
N ALA A 185 16.41 6.41 -11.33
CA ALA A 185 16.54 6.70 -9.91
C ALA A 185 17.99 6.69 -9.36
N LEU A 186 19.02 6.72 -10.20
CA LEU A 186 20.41 6.85 -9.75
C LEU A 186 20.69 8.23 -9.16
N SER A 187 20.04 9.28 -9.70
CA SER A 187 20.08 10.63 -9.16
C SER A 187 18.73 11.34 -9.31
N TRP A 188 18.52 12.35 -8.47
CA TRP A 188 17.27 13.10 -8.40
C TRP A 188 17.55 14.60 -8.35
N SER A 189 16.70 15.38 -9.02
CA SER A 189 16.76 16.85 -9.03
C SER A 189 15.36 17.44 -8.87
N PRO A 190 15.23 18.61 -8.21
CA PRO A 190 13.95 19.31 -8.12
C PRO A 190 13.50 19.82 -9.49
N VAL A 191 12.19 19.82 -9.71
CA VAL A 191 11.56 20.41 -10.90
C VAL A 191 11.21 21.86 -10.59
N GLU A 192 12.18 22.75 -10.75
CA GLU A 192 12.09 24.18 -10.40
C GLU A 192 10.94 24.93 -11.08
N SER A 193 10.47 24.43 -12.23
CA SER A 193 9.33 24.97 -12.97
C SER A 193 7.97 24.59 -12.39
N PHE A 194 7.91 23.68 -11.41
CA PHE A 194 6.66 23.29 -10.78
C PHE A 194 6.16 24.39 -9.83
N PRO A 195 4.86 24.73 -9.81
CA PRO A 195 4.34 25.80 -8.96
C PRO A 195 4.56 25.57 -7.47
N ASP A 196 4.64 26.65 -6.69
CA ASP A 196 4.68 26.54 -5.22
C ASP A 196 3.32 26.09 -4.67
N VAL A 197 3.34 24.89 -4.13
CA VAL A 197 2.20 24.17 -3.59
C VAL A 197 2.25 24.04 -2.07
N GLN A 198 3.10 24.83 -1.40
CA GLN A 198 3.12 24.84 0.05
C GLN A 198 1.77 25.32 0.62
N GLU A 199 1.34 24.60 1.65
CA GLU A 199 0.17 24.96 2.44
C GLU A 199 0.59 25.51 3.81
N ALA A 200 -0.16 26.51 4.28
CA ALA A 200 0.06 27.08 5.59
C ALA A 200 -0.31 26.07 6.70
N LEU A 201 0.61 25.95 7.66
CA LEU A 201 0.32 25.93 9.10
C LEU A 201 -1.13 26.14 9.54
N PRO A 202 -1.93 25.12 9.93
CA PRO A 202 -3.06 25.37 10.81
C PRO A 202 -2.58 26.08 12.09
N GLU A 203 -3.40 27.02 12.58
CA GLU A 203 -3.11 27.75 13.81
C GLU A 203 -2.88 26.77 14.97
N PRO A 204 -1.92 27.05 15.87
CA PRO A 204 -1.63 26.12 16.95
C PRO A 204 -2.79 26.00 17.93
N VAL A 205 -3.43 24.84 17.91
CA VAL A 205 -4.37 24.38 18.93
C VAL A 205 -3.60 23.58 19.99
N ASP A 206 -3.83 23.88 21.27
CA ASP A 206 -3.38 23.11 22.43
C ASP A 206 -1.86 22.82 22.52
N GLY A 207 -1.02 23.77 22.09
CA GLY A 207 0.44 23.67 22.22
C GLY A 207 1.09 22.59 21.34
N ARG A 208 0.36 22.03 20.37
CA ARG A 208 0.89 21.04 19.42
C ARG A 208 2.04 21.63 18.59
N ASN A 209 3.10 20.84 18.43
CA ASN A 209 4.27 21.26 17.64
C ASN A 209 3.94 21.35 16.13
N SER A 210 4.85 21.92 15.33
CA SER A 210 4.64 22.09 13.88
C SER A 210 4.42 20.78 13.12
N TRP A 211 5.03 19.67 13.53
CA TRP A 211 4.84 18.36 12.90
C TRP A 211 3.41 17.84 13.10
N ARG A 212 2.87 17.87 14.33
CA ARG A 212 1.49 17.44 14.60
C ARG A 212 0.46 18.29 13.85
N ARG A 213 0.67 19.61 13.80
CA ARG A 213 -0.20 20.53 13.05
C ARG A 213 -0.15 20.30 11.55
N ARG A 214 0.99 19.85 11.03
CA ARG A 214 1.15 19.52 9.62
C ARG A 214 0.31 18.31 9.20
N GLN A 215 0.03 17.40 10.13
CA GLN A 215 -0.91 16.30 9.89
C GLN A 215 -2.37 16.79 9.68
N GLU A 216 -2.70 18.02 10.10
CA GLU A 216 -4.00 18.66 9.86
C GLU A 216 -4.06 19.38 8.49
N ALA A 217 -2.92 19.55 7.82
CA ALA A 217 -2.80 20.14 6.50
C ALA A 217 -2.81 19.05 5.40
N GLY A 218 -2.56 19.47 4.18
CA GLY A 218 -2.41 18.60 3.02
C GLY A 218 -1.12 17.82 2.98
N SER A 219 -1.15 16.73 2.22
CA SER A 219 -0.05 15.78 2.13
C SER A 219 0.88 16.01 0.94
N GLY A 220 1.00 17.24 0.42
CA GLY A 220 1.90 17.58 -0.70
C GLY A 220 1.41 17.07 -2.06
N ILE A 221 2.33 16.71 -2.96
CA ILE A 221 2.01 16.14 -4.27
C ILE A 221 1.77 14.63 -4.09
N ILE A 222 0.55 14.17 -4.35
CA ILE A 222 0.08 12.83 -3.97
C ILE A 222 0.04 11.83 -5.11
N PHE A 223 -0.02 12.28 -6.37
CA PHE A 223 0.12 11.41 -7.52
C PHE A 223 0.79 12.11 -8.70
N VAL A 224 1.44 11.32 -9.55
CA VAL A 224 1.91 11.73 -10.87
C VAL A 224 1.43 10.72 -11.91
N LEU A 225 0.85 11.20 -13.00
CA LEU A 225 0.33 10.36 -14.08
C LEU A 225 0.90 10.80 -15.42
N PHE A 226 1.39 9.85 -16.21
CA PHE A 226 1.79 10.08 -17.59
C PHE A 226 0.65 9.74 -18.54
N ASP A 227 0.48 10.54 -19.58
CA ASP A 227 -0.35 10.17 -20.73
C ASP A 227 0.57 9.50 -21.78
N PRO A 228 0.49 8.18 -21.97
CA PRO A 228 1.31 7.48 -22.96
C PRO A 228 0.90 7.78 -24.41
N ALA A 229 -0.33 8.24 -24.64
CA ALA A 229 -0.81 8.58 -25.98
C ALA A 229 -0.29 9.95 -26.46
N ALA A 230 0.05 10.83 -25.52
CA ALA A 230 0.64 12.14 -25.79
C ALA A 230 2.18 12.10 -25.75
N GLY A 231 2.78 11.28 -26.61
CA GLY A 231 4.24 11.09 -26.69
C GLY A 231 4.95 11.97 -27.72
N GLY A 232 6.20 12.34 -27.41
CA GLY A 232 7.11 13.08 -28.29
C GLY A 232 8.57 12.86 -27.88
N ASN A 233 9.49 12.72 -28.85
CA ASN A 233 10.93 12.58 -28.60
C ASN A 233 11.32 11.45 -27.62
N SER A 234 10.68 10.28 -27.70
CA SER A 234 10.95 9.10 -26.85
C SER A 234 10.68 9.34 -25.36
N ARG A 235 9.61 10.08 -25.03
CA ARG A 235 9.06 10.28 -23.67
C ARG A 235 7.61 10.77 -23.76
N SER A 236 6.88 10.74 -22.65
CA SER A 236 5.55 11.37 -22.55
C SER A 236 5.68 12.89 -22.43
N ASP A 237 4.95 13.63 -23.28
CA ASP A 237 4.91 15.09 -23.23
C ASP A 237 3.84 15.59 -22.25
N LYS A 238 2.73 14.87 -22.12
CA LYS A 238 1.65 15.24 -21.19
C LYS A 238 1.76 14.48 -19.88
N ILE A 239 1.86 15.22 -18.79
CA ILE A 239 2.06 14.71 -17.43
C ILE A 239 1.12 15.46 -16.49
N TYR A 240 0.45 14.76 -15.58
CA TYR A 240 -0.42 15.31 -14.56
C TYR A 240 0.17 15.12 -13.18
N ALA A 241 -0.04 16.09 -12.28
CA ALA A 241 0.36 16.00 -10.88
C ALA A 241 -0.79 16.49 -9.98
N GLY A 242 -1.27 15.61 -9.11
CA GLY A 242 -2.30 15.89 -8.11
C GLY A 242 -1.67 16.33 -6.80
N VAL A 243 -2.23 17.37 -6.20
CA VAL A 243 -1.68 18.04 -5.02
C VAL A 243 -2.77 18.14 -3.97
N SER A 244 -2.50 17.67 -2.76
CA SER A 244 -3.46 17.67 -1.66
C SER A 244 -3.70 19.08 -1.12
N LEU A 245 -4.44 19.93 -1.84
CA LEU A 245 -4.76 21.32 -1.49
C LEU A 245 -6.27 21.58 -1.58
N MET A 246 -6.78 22.47 -0.71
CA MET A 246 -8.15 23.00 -0.75
C MET A 246 -8.15 24.50 -1.01
N GLY A 247 -9.21 25.01 -1.62
CA GLY A 247 -9.47 26.43 -1.87
C GLY A 247 -8.56 27.07 -2.93
N ARG A 248 -7.75 26.28 -3.64
CA ARG A 248 -6.82 26.72 -4.69
C ARG A 248 -6.53 25.59 -5.67
N GLU A 249 -5.79 25.90 -6.72
CA GLU A 249 -5.39 24.92 -7.74
C GLU A 249 -4.62 23.74 -7.12
N ASN A 250 -5.09 22.54 -7.39
CA ASN A 250 -4.68 21.25 -6.83
C ASN A 250 -4.40 20.17 -7.89
N LEU A 251 -4.65 20.44 -9.18
CA LEU A 251 -4.25 19.60 -10.31
C LEU A 251 -3.45 20.41 -11.33
N PHE A 252 -2.24 19.96 -11.62
CA PHE A 252 -1.33 20.59 -12.57
C PHE A 252 -1.01 19.67 -13.73
N ARG A 253 -0.73 20.27 -14.89
CA ARG A 253 -0.36 19.56 -16.12
C ARG A 253 0.85 20.20 -16.78
N SER A 254 1.73 19.35 -17.30
CA SER A 254 2.69 19.70 -18.34
C SER A 254 2.23 19.15 -19.68
N ILE A 255 2.59 19.82 -20.78
CA ILE A 255 2.36 19.38 -22.17
C ILE A 255 3.64 19.41 -23.01
N ASP A 256 4.79 19.57 -22.36
CA ASP A 256 6.13 19.70 -22.97
C ASP A 256 7.17 18.80 -22.28
N GLY A 257 6.71 17.68 -21.71
CA GLY A 257 7.52 16.68 -21.03
C GLY A 257 8.14 17.22 -19.75
N GLY A 258 7.35 17.98 -18.99
CA GLY A 258 7.67 18.49 -17.66
C GLY A 258 8.58 19.72 -17.63
N VAL A 259 8.72 20.44 -18.74
CA VAL A 259 9.50 21.69 -18.81
C VAL A 259 8.72 22.86 -18.24
N THR A 260 7.42 22.95 -18.52
CA THR A 260 6.50 23.93 -17.92
C THR A 260 5.26 23.24 -17.35
N TRP A 261 4.68 23.86 -16.32
CA TRP A 261 3.54 23.32 -15.58
C TRP A 261 2.47 24.39 -15.38
N HIS A 262 1.22 24.01 -15.61
CA HIS A 262 0.06 24.91 -15.51
C HIS A 262 -1.07 24.22 -14.76
N ALA A 263 -1.86 24.98 -14.02
CA ALA A 263 -3.09 24.45 -13.44
C ALA A 263 -4.05 23.98 -14.55
N VAL A 264 -4.70 22.83 -14.35
CA VAL A 264 -5.74 22.35 -15.25
C VAL A 264 -6.97 23.27 -15.14
N PRO A 265 -7.46 23.88 -16.23
CA PRO A 265 -8.60 24.79 -16.17
C PRO A 265 -9.86 24.11 -15.63
N GLY A 266 -10.67 24.85 -14.87
CA GLY A 266 -11.98 24.40 -14.40
C GLY A 266 -11.98 23.30 -13.32
N GLN A 267 -10.82 22.94 -12.79
CA GLN A 267 -10.68 21.93 -11.74
C GLN A 267 -11.49 22.24 -10.48
N PRO A 268 -12.04 21.22 -9.79
CA PRO A 268 -12.65 21.42 -8.48
C PRO A 268 -11.57 21.75 -7.43
N THR A 269 -11.78 22.83 -6.70
CA THR A 269 -10.82 23.32 -5.69
C THR A 269 -11.35 23.25 -4.27
N GLN A 270 -12.66 23.00 -4.08
CA GLN A 270 -13.27 22.98 -2.75
C GLN A 270 -12.74 21.85 -1.85
N PHE A 271 -12.21 20.78 -2.45
CA PHE A 271 -11.68 19.60 -1.77
C PHE A 271 -10.26 19.28 -2.23
N ARG A 272 -9.57 18.40 -1.51
CA ARG A 272 -8.24 17.89 -1.90
C ARG A 272 -8.43 16.63 -2.74
N PRO A 273 -7.67 16.44 -3.82
CA PRO A 273 -7.61 15.14 -4.46
C PRO A 273 -7.05 14.11 -3.46
N THR A 274 -7.51 12.87 -3.58
CA THR A 274 -7.08 11.72 -2.75
C THR A 274 -6.47 10.61 -3.61
N HIS A 275 -7.00 10.37 -4.81
CA HIS A 275 -6.47 9.46 -5.82
C HIS A 275 -6.76 9.97 -7.23
N GLY A 276 -6.03 9.47 -8.23
CA GLY A 276 -6.31 9.77 -9.63
C GLY A 276 -5.86 8.66 -10.56
N VAL A 277 -6.68 8.35 -11.58
CA VAL A 277 -6.36 7.34 -12.61
C VAL A 277 -6.67 7.90 -14.00
N LEU A 278 -5.72 7.74 -14.93
CA LEU A 278 -5.91 8.09 -16.33
C LEU A 278 -6.31 6.84 -17.11
N ALA A 279 -7.56 6.80 -17.57
CA ALA A 279 -8.10 5.70 -18.35
C ALA A 279 -7.54 5.70 -19.79
N SER A 280 -7.67 4.56 -20.47
CA SER A 280 -7.06 4.31 -21.79
C SER A 280 -7.59 5.21 -22.91
N ASP A 281 -8.77 5.80 -22.74
CA ASP A 281 -9.37 6.76 -23.66
C ASP A 281 -8.89 8.21 -23.44
N GLY A 282 -8.13 8.45 -22.36
CA GLY A 282 -7.67 9.75 -21.91
C GLY A 282 -8.60 10.43 -20.91
N THR A 283 -9.62 9.77 -20.39
CA THR A 283 -10.43 10.30 -19.28
C THR A 283 -9.66 10.19 -17.96
N LEU A 284 -9.52 11.30 -17.24
CA LEU A 284 -8.90 11.32 -15.91
C LEU A 284 -9.99 11.32 -14.84
N TYR A 285 -10.05 10.26 -14.03
CA TYR A 285 -10.93 10.18 -12.86
C TYR A 285 -10.17 10.57 -11.61
N VAL A 286 -10.79 11.37 -10.74
CA VAL A 286 -10.16 11.88 -9.52
C VAL A 286 -11.16 11.84 -8.36
N THR A 287 -10.74 11.23 -7.25
CA THR A 287 -11.47 11.25 -5.98
C THR A 287 -11.00 12.41 -5.12
N TYR A 288 -11.91 12.91 -4.29
CA TYR A 288 -11.65 14.04 -3.42
C TYR A 288 -12.21 13.86 -2.01
N GLY A 289 -11.55 14.49 -1.04
CA GLY A 289 -12.01 14.60 0.34
C GLY A 289 -11.54 15.88 1.04
N THR A 290 -12.13 16.19 2.20
CA THR A 290 -11.72 17.33 3.04
C THR A 290 -10.41 17.11 3.82
N ASN A 291 -9.98 15.87 3.96
CA ASN A 291 -8.76 15.48 4.66
C ASN A 291 -8.01 14.44 3.82
N PRO A 292 -6.67 14.44 3.80
CA PRO A 292 -5.92 13.40 3.09
C PRO A 292 -6.02 12.00 3.73
N GLY A 293 -6.65 11.85 4.91
CA GLY A 293 -6.76 10.57 5.59
C GLY A 293 -5.49 10.17 6.34
N PRO A 294 -5.49 9.07 7.11
CA PRO A 294 -6.66 8.37 7.64
C PRO A 294 -7.35 9.16 8.76
N TRP A 295 -7.08 10.45 8.93
CA TRP A 295 -8.00 11.26 9.73
C TRP A 295 -9.35 11.45 9.02
N PRO A 296 -10.45 11.58 9.79
CA PRO A 296 -11.80 11.65 9.25
C PRO A 296 -11.96 12.65 8.10
N MET A 297 -12.54 12.18 7.00
CA MET A 297 -13.12 13.04 5.97
C MET A 297 -14.55 13.40 6.38
N ARG A 298 -14.98 14.63 6.05
CA ARG A 298 -16.33 15.11 6.34
C ARG A 298 -17.15 15.39 5.09
N ASP A 299 -16.48 15.71 3.98
CA ASP A 299 -17.08 15.96 2.68
C ASP A 299 -16.10 15.53 1.57
N GLY A 300 -16.58 15.44 0.33
CA GLY A 300 -15.81 14.96 -0.80
C GLY A 300 -16.67 14.59 -2.01
N GLY A 301 -16.06 13.97 -3.02
CA GLY A 301 -16.77 13.53 -4.21
C GLY A 301 -15.86 12.93 -5.27
N VAL A 302 -16.43 12.67 -6.45
CA VAL A 302 -15.72 12.09 -7.59
C VAL A 302 -15.96 12.96 -8.82
N TRP A 303 -14.88 13.24 -9.56
CA TRP A 303 -14.94 14.00 -10.82
C TRP A 303 -14.25 13.23 -11.93
N ARG A 304 -14.71 13.43 -13.16
CA ARG A 304 -13.97 13.07 -14.37
C ARG A 304 -13.61 14.30 -15.18
N LEU A 305 -12.44 14.24 -15.82
CA LEU A 305 -11.91 15.21 -16.76
C LEU A 305 -11.71 14.53 -18.11
N ASP A 306 -12.37 15.04 -19.15
CA ASP A 306 -11.97 14.74 -20.53
C ASP A 306 -10.71 15.57 -20.87
N THR A 307 -9.56 14.90 -20.95
CA THR A 307 -8.26 15.56 -21.16
C THR A 307 -8.03 16.08 -22.58
N LYS A 308 -8.96 15.80 -23.51
CA LYS A 308 -8.92 16.33 -24.88
C LYS A 308 -9.65 17.67 -24.98
N THR A 309 -10.69 17.84 -24.16
CA THR A 309 -11.55 19.04 -24.18
C THR A 309 -11.39 19.94 -22.95
N ASP A 310 -10.65 19.49 -21.93
CA ASP A 310 -10.53 20.13 -20.62
C ASP A 310 -11.91 20.32 -19.93
N THR A 311 -12.86 19.41 -20.20
CA THR A 311 -14.21 19.44 -19.64
C THR A 311 -14.29 18.60 -18.38
N TRP A 312 -14.70 19.22 -17.28
CA TRP A 312 -14.97 18.56 -16.01
C TRP A 312 -16.44 18.18 -15.85
N LYS A 313 -16.68 17.03 -15.21
CA LYS A 313 -18.00 16.60 -14.76
C LYS A 313 -17.92 15.97 -13.38
N GLU A 314 -18.80 16.40 -12.48
CA GLU A 314 -19.01 15.71 -11.20
C GLU A 314 -19.80 14.42 -11.43
N ILE A 315 -19.32 13.31 -10.88
CA ILE A 315 -19.87 11.96 -11.03
C ILE A 315 -20.03 11.25 -9.67
N THR A 316 -20.15 12.02 -8.58
CA THR A 316 -20.24 11.49 -7.21
C THR A 316 -21.42 10.50 -7.03
N PRO A 317 -21.17 9.22 -6.66
CA PRO A 317 -22.20 8.19 -6.51
C PRO A 317 -23.23 8.49 -5.41
N ASP A 318 -22.75 8.78 -4.20
CA ASP A 318 -23.52 9.14 -3.02
C ASP A 318 -22.96 10.41 -2.40
N ARG A 319 -23.78 11.45 -2.32
CA ARG A 319 -23.34 12.77 -1.86
C ARG A 319 -23.25 12.81 -0.33
N PRO A 320 -22.08 13.19 0.24
CA PRO A 320 -21.98 13.54 1.65
C PRO A 320 -22.94 14.68 2.02
N ASP A 321 -23.43 14.66 3.26
CA ASP A 321 -24.26 15.70 3.84
C ASP A 321 -23.85 15.91 5.31
N PRO A 322 -22.68 16.55 5.55
CA PRO A 322 -22.13 16.69 6.89
C PRO A 322 -23.02 17.50 7.84
N ASP A 323 -23.84 18.42 7.32
CA ASP A 323 -24.75 19.25 8.12
C ASP A 323 -25.93 18.45 8.67
N ASN A 324 -26.31 17.36 8.00
CA ASN A 324 -27.35 16.42 8.47
C ASN A 324 -26.76 15.11 9.01
N GLY A 325 -25.50 15.12 9.42
CA GLY A 325 -24.86 14.00 10.10
C GLY A 325 -24.44 12.84 9.19
N ARG A 326 -24.33 13.05 7.87
CA ARG A 326 -23.79 12.08 6.89
C ARG A 326 -22.43 12.56 6.38
N ALA A 327 -21.44 12.58 7.26
CA ALA A 327 -20.11 13.10 6.97
C ALA A 327 -19.15 11.97 6.53
N PHE A 328 -18.61 12.08 5.31
CA PHE A 328 -17.62 11.16 4.70
C PHE A 328 -16.98 11.78 3.46
N GLY A 329 -15.97 11.14 2.88
CA GLY A 329 -15.35 11.54 1.61
C GLY A 329 -15.10 10.34 0.68
N TYR A 330 -14.35 10.57 -0.40
CA TYR A 330 -13.94 9.53 -1.34
C TYR A 330 -12.42 9.39 -1.34
N ALA A 331 -11.93 8.15 -1.32
CA ALA A 331 -10.50 7.88 -1.16
C ALA A 331 -9.85 7.44 -2.47
N ALA A 332 -10.30 6.35 -3.08
CA ALA A 332 -9.63 5.75 -4.22
C ALA A 332 -10.54 5.58 -5.44
N VAL A 333 -9.92 5.51 -6.61
CA VAL A 333 -10.56 5.21 -7.89
C VAL A 333 -9.63 4.36 -8.75
N SER A 334 -10.19 3.32 -9.36
CA SER A 334 -9.51 2.52 -10.38
C SER A 334 -10.44 2.33 -11.59
N ALA A 335 -9.82 2.21 -12.77
CA ALA A 335 -10.50 2.07 -14.04
C ALA A 335 -10.03 0.78 -14.71
N ASP A 336 -10.97 0.04 -15.29
CA ASP A 336 -10.70 -1.18 -16.02
C ASP A 336 -9.86 -0.86 -17.27
N ALA A 337 -8.73 -1.55 -17.41
CA ALA A 337 -7.81 -1.32 -18.53
C ALA A 337 -8.44 -1.67 -19.90
N SER A 338 -9.41 -2.60 -19.91
CA SER A 338 -10.10 -3.07 -21.10
C SER A 338 -11.38 -2.28 -21.43
N ASP A 339 -11.96 -1.60 -20.44
CA ASP A 339 -13.14 -0.76 -20.57
C ASP A 339 -12.98 0.54 -19.76
N PRO A 340 -12.56 1.65 -20.38
CA PRO A 340 -12.26 2.89 -19.66
C PRO A 340 -13.49 3.54 -18.99
N ASP A 341 -14.71 3.15 -19.37
CA ASP A 341 -15.94 3.61 -18.71
C ASP A 341 -16.29 2.77 -17.47
N ALA A 342 -15.67 1.60 -17.29
CA ALA A 342 -15.83 0.76 -16.13
C ALA A 342 -14.87 1.18 -15.01
N ILE A 343 -15.42 1.69 -13.91
CA ILE A 343 -14.65 2.22 -12.78
C ILE A 343 -15.20 1.73 -11.44
N ILE A 344 -14.32 1.64 -10.45
CA ILE A 344 -14.69 1.46 -9.03
C ILE A 344 -14.15 2.62 -8.19
N VAL A 345 -14.92 3.04 -7.19
CA VAL A 345 -14.52 4.10 -6.24
C VAL A 345 -14.82 3.71 -4.80
N SER A 346 -13.96 4.11 -3.87
CA SER A 346 -14.12 3.87 -2.44
C SER A 346 -14.52 5.11 -1.67
N THR A 347 -15.36 4.91 -0.65
CA THR A 347 -15.61 5.91 0.38
C THR A 347 -14.56 5.87 1.47
N TYR A 348 -14.51 6.93 2.28
CA TYR A 348 -13.76 6.95 3.52
C TYR A 348 -14.50 7.67 4.64
N HIS A 349 -14.46 7.07 5.83
CA HIS A 349 -15.10 7.54 7.06
C HIS A 349 -16.64 7.58 6.96
N ARG A 350 -17.24 6.64 6.22
CA ARG A 350 -18.69 6.59 5.96
C ARG A 350 -19.53 5.92 7.06
N TYR A 351 -19.00 5.82 8.29
CA TYR A 351 -19.69 5.20 9.43
C TYR A 351 -21.05 5.83 9.75
N SER A 352 -21.17 7.14 9.58
CA SER A 352 -22.40 7.89 9.82
C SER A 352 -23.48 7.71 8.74
N ALA A 353 -23.14 7.06 7.61
CA ALA A 353 -24.03 6.86 6.47
C ALA A 353 -24.19 5.37 6.08
N GLY A 354 -23.95 4.45 7.03
CA GLY A 354 -24.19 3.01 6.84
C GLY A 354 -22.92 2.15 6.70
N GLY A 355 -21.74 2.74 6.91
CA GLY A 355 -20.46 2.07 6.75
C GLY A 355 -19.78 2.42 5.43
N GLU A 356 -18.53 1.97 5.29
CA GLU A 356 -17.78 2.10 4.05
C GLU A 356 -18.50 1.40 2.88
N GLU A 357 -18.29 1.89 1.66
CA GLU A 357 -18.90 1.37 0.44
C GLU A 357 -17.92 1.44 -0.75
N LEU A 358 -18.04 0.47 -1.67
CA LEU A 358 -17.45 0.51 -3.00
C LEU A 358 -18.56 0.71 -4.02
N PHE A 359 -18.39 1.69 -4.90
CA PHE A 359 -19.33 1.91 -6.01
C PHE A 359 -18.68 1.52 -7.32
N ARG A 360 -19.40 0.76 -8.15
CA ARG A 360 -19.01 0.40 -9.51
C ARG A 360 -19.87 1.14 -10.53
N SER A 361 -19.26 1.61 -11.61
CA SER A 361 -19.94 2.15 -12.80
C SER A 361 -19.39 1.45 -14.04
N THR A 362 -20.21 1.39 -15.10
CA THR A 362 -19.84 0.89 -16.45
C THR A 362 -20.21 1.88 -17.55
N ASP A 363 -20.49 3.13 -17.18
CA ASP A 363 -20.87 4.22 -18.08
C ASP A 363 -20.09 5.51 -17.76
N GLY A 364 -18.89 5.36 -17.20
CA GLY A 364 -17.99 6.44 -16.86
C GLY A 364 -18.48 7.30 -15.68
N GLY A 365 -19.32 6.75 -14.81
CA GLY A 365 -19.85 7.40 -13.61
C GLY A 365 -21.18 8.14 -13.81
N GLU A 366 -21.94 7.84 -14.87
CA GLU A 366 -23.31 8.36 -15.02
C GLU A 366 -24.28 7.65 -14.07
N THR A 367 -24.10 6.34 -13.89
CA THR A 367 -24.83 5.51 -12.94
C THR A 367 -23.89 4.62 -12.12
N TRP A 368 -24.36 4.22 -10.94
CA TRP A 368 -23.53 3.52 -9.95
C TRP A 368 -24.28 2.36 -9.31
N ILE A 369 -23.54 1.28 -9.06
CA ILE A 369 -23.95 0.08 -8.34
C ILE A 369 -23.18 0.04 -7.01
N PRO A 370 -23.84 0.10 -5.84
CA PRO A 370 -23.17 -0.15 -4.57
C PRO A 370 -22.82 -1.64 -4.47
N LEU A 371 -21.57 -1.98 -4.20
CA LEU A 371 -21.11 -3.37 -4.17
C LEU A 371 -21.42 -4.03 -2.83
N PHE A 372 -21.19 -3.34 -1.71
CA PHE A 372 -21.40 -3.89 -0.37
C PHE A 372 -22.87 -3.91 -0.01
N ALA A 373 -23.57 -2.76 -0.09
CA ALA A 373 -25.01 -2.72 0.09
C ALA A 373 -25.78 -3.51 -1.00
N GLY A 374 -25.12 -3.82 -2.12
CA GLY A 374 -25.60 -4.73 -3.16
C GLY A 374 -25.62 -6.21 -2.78
N GLY A 375 -25.21 -6.55 -1.55
CA GLY A 375 -25.24 -7.92 -1.02
C GLY A 375 -23.90 -8.64 -1.08
N ALA A 376 -22.78 -7.92 -0.96
CA ALA A 376 -21.45 -8.54 -0.94
C ALA A 376 -21.33 -9.59 0.18
N GLU A 377 -20.63 -10.68 -0.14
CA GLU A 377 -20.25 -11.72 0.79
C GLU A 377 -18.77 -11.56 1.16
N PHE A 378 -18.44 -11.65 2.45
CA PHE A 378 -17.06 -11.56 2.94
C PHE A 378 -16.62 -12.88 3.56
N ASP A 379 -15.52 -13.44 3.06
CA ASP A 379 -14.86 -14.62 3.57
C ASP A 379 -13.65 -14.24 4.43
N TYR A 380 -13.83 -14.37 5.74
CA TYR A 380 -12.81 -14.09 6.76
C TYR A 380 -12.01 -15.34 7.16
N SER A 381 -12.14 -16.46 6.46
CA SER A 381 -11.58 -17.75 6.91
C SER A 381 -10.06 -17.74 7.12
N LEU A 382 -9.32 -16.93 6.36
CA LEU A 382 -7.86 -16.79 6.49
C LEU A 382 -7.42 -15.88 7.65
N ALA A 383 -8.26 -14.91 8.05
CA ALA A 383 -8.00 -13.99 9.15
C ALA A 383 -9.29 -13.76 9.96
N PRO A 384 -9.77 -14.76 10.73
CA PRO A 384 -11.10 -14.68 11.33
C PRO A 384 -11.28 -13.53 12.33
N TYR A 385 -10.18 -13.00 12.87
CA TYR A 385 -10.17 -11.93 13.87
C TYR A 385 -10.62 -10.56 13.33
N VAL A 386 -10.47 -10.30 12.03
CA VAL A 386 -10.80 -8.97 11.47
C VAL A 386 -12.32 -8.74 11.36
N ARG A 387 -13.12 -9.80 11.48
CA ARG A 387 -14.60 -9.71 11.50
C ARG A 387 -15.12 -8.79 12.61
N HIS A 388 -14.37 -8.66 13.70
CA HIS A 388 -14.74 -7.83 14.84
C HIS A 388 -14.53 -6.33 14.57
N THR A 389 -13.81 -5.97 13.52
CA THR A 389 -13.48 -4.58 13.17
C THR A 389 -14.33 -4.05 12.02
N GLY A 390 -14.67 -4.91 11.06
CA GLY A 390 -15.37 -4.50 9.83
C GLY A 390 -14.46 -3.76 8.84
N VAL A 391 -14.98 -3.50 7.63
CA VAL A 391 -14.24 -2.81 6.55
C VAL A 391 -14.05 -1.32 6.89
N HIS A 392 -12.81 -0.84 6.72
CA HIS A 392 -12.40 0.54 6.94
C HIS A 392 -11.10 0.84 6.19
N TRP A 393 -10.76 2.12 6.02
CA TRP A 393 -9.48 2.57 5.44
C TRP A 393 -9.21 2.08 4.01
N MET A 394 -10.25 2.11 3.17
CA MET A 394 -10.18 1.78 1.73
C MET A 394 -9.51 2.88 0.92
N PHE A 395 -8.24 3.16 1.22
CA PHE A 395 -7.47 4.22 0.60
C PHE A 395 -6.92 3.89 -0.78
N ASP A 396 -7.04 2.63 -1.17
CA ASP A 396 -6.67 2.18 -2.49
C ASP A 396 -7.56 1.01 -2.91
N VAL A 397 -7.91 1.00 -4.19
CA VAL A 397 -8.74 0.01 -4.87
C VAL A 397 -8.15 -0.21 -6.24
N GLU A 398 -8.01 -1.46 -6.69
CA GLU A 398 -7.45 -1.74 -8.00
C GLU A 398 -8.23 -2.84 -8.71
N ILE A 399 -8.51 -2.61 -10.00
CA ILE A 399 -8.97 -3.62 -10.94
C ILE A 399 -7.74 -4.18 -11.65
N ASP A 400 -7.62 -5.50 -11.73
CA ASP A 400 -6.50 -6.13 -12.43
C ASP A 400 -6.54 -5.75 -13.92
N PRO A 401 -5.45 -5.18 -14.48
CA PRO A 401 -5.43 -4.74 -15.88
C PRO A 401 -5.59 -5.89 -16.89
N PHE A 402 -5.51 -7.15 -16.45
CA PHE A 402 -5.68 -8.33 -17.29
C PHE A 402 -6.92 -9.18 -16.96
N ASP A 403 -7.64 -8.84 -15.89
CA ASP A 403 -8.83 -9.57 -15.48
C ASP A 403 -9.86 -8.64 -14.81
N PRO A 404 -10.92 -8.23 -15.53
CA PRO A 404 -11.91 -7.29 -15.00
C PRO A 404 -12.77 -7.88 -13.88
N ASP A 405 -12.75 -9.20 -13.67
CA ASP A 405 -13.41 -9.84 -12.54
C ASP A 405 -12.55 -9.81 -11.26
N HIS A 406 -11.24 -9.61 -11.39
CA HIS A 406 -10.31 -9.56 -10.28
C HIS A 406 -10.08 -8.10 -9.83
N ALA A 407 -10.42 -7.82 -8.57
CA ALA A 407 -10.16 -6.52 -7.97
C ALA A 407 -9.86 -6.65 -6.48
N LEU A 408 -9.19 -5.66 -5.91
CA LEU A 408 -8.78 -5.67 -4.52
C LEU A 408 -8.79 -4.28 -3.91
N PHE A 409 -8.87 -4.21 -2.58
CA PHE A 409 -8.87 -2.95 -1.85
C PHE A 409 -8.16 -3.06 -0.50
N THR A 410 -7.65 -1.92 -0.02
CA THR A 410 -6.92 -1.81 1.25
C THR A 410 -7.82 -1.73 2.47
N THR A 411 -7.32 -2.18 3.62
CA THR A 411 -7.90 -1.92 4.94
C THR A 411 -6.81 -1.70 5.98
N GLY A 412 -7.19 -1.25 7.19
CA GLY A 412 -6.27 -1.15 8.33
C GLY A 412 -5.78 -2.49 8.91
N TYR A 413 -6.13 -3.63 8.30
CA TYR A 413 -5.62 -4.97 8.65
C TYR A 413 -5.08 -5.74 7.45
N GLY A 414 -4.90 -5.09 6.30
CA GLY A 414 -4.50 -5.72 5.06
C GLY A 414 -5.43 -5.30 3.94
N GLY A 415 -6.34 -6.20 3.56
CA GLY A 415 -7.32 -5.91 2.52
C GLY A 415 -8.11 -7.14 2.09
N HIS A 416 -8.94 -6.94 1.07
CA HIS A 416 -9.73 -7.99 0.46
C HIS A 416 -9.57 -8.00 -1.06
N GLU A 417 -9.75 -9.15 -1.68
CA GLU A 417 -9.80 -9.33 -3.13
C GLU A 417 -11.07 -10.09 -3.54
N THR A 418 -11.57 -9.81 -4.75
CA THR A 418 -12.69 -10.50 -5.39
C THR A 418 -12.25 -11.04 -6.73
N PHE A 419 -12.92 -12.09 -7.21
CA PHE A 419 -12.69 -12.70 -8.53
C PHE A 419 -14.00 -12.80 -9.33
N ASN A 420 -15.00 -11.98 -9.00
CA ASN A 420 -16.28 -11.93 -9.68
C ASN A 420 -16.86 -10.51 -9.77
N LEU A 421 -16.00 -9.49 -9.85
CA LEU A 421 -16.41 -8.08 -9.83
C LEU A 421 -17.49 -7.75 -10.88
N THR A 422 -17.35 -8.23 -12.13
CA THR A 422 -18.31 -7.94 -13.20
C THR A 422 -19.65 -8.65 -13.01
N GLY A 423 -19.75 -9.57 -12.05
CA GLY A 423 -21.01 -10.14 -11.59
C GLY A 423 -22.01 -9.06 -11.16
N ALA A 424 -21.52 -7.98 -10.55
CA ALA A 424 -22.33 -6.85 -10.08
C ALA A 424 -23.13 -6.19 -11.23
N ASP A 425 -22.55 -6.14 -12.43
CA ASP A 425 -23.19 -5.54 -13.62
C ASP A 425 -24.46 -6.30 -14.05
N ARG A 426 -24.59 -7.55 -13.60
CA ARG A 426 -25.75 -8.42 -13.82
C ARG A 426 -26.65 -8.55 -12.58
N GLY A 427 -26.40 -7.74 -11.54
CA GLY A 427 -27.12 -7.78 -10.27
C GLY A 427 -26.81 -8.99 -9.41
N LEU A 428 -25.64 -9.62 -9.61
CA LEU A 428 -25.15 -10.71 -8.76
C LEU A 428 -24.29 -10.13 -7.62
N PRO A 429 -24.29 -10.75 -6.43
CA PRO A 429 -23.40 -10.33 -5.35
C PRO A 429 -21.94 -10.59 -5.70
N THR A 430 -21.05 -9.75 -5.16
CA THR A 430 -19.60 -9.97 -5.20
C THR A 430 -19.15 -10.76 -3.97
N THR A 431 -18.10 -11.55 -4.10
CA THR A 431 -17.49 -12.29 -2.98
C THR A 431 -16.08 -11.79 -2.76
N TRP A 432 -15.77 -11.42 -1.52
CA TRP A 432 -14.50 -10.82 -1.12
C TRP A 432 -13.77 -11.72 -0.12
N HIS A 433 -12.53 -12.02 -0.40
CA HIS A 433 -11.66 -12.87 0.42
C HIS A 433 -10.52 -12.05 0.99
N ILE A 434 -10.05 -12.42 2.19
CA ILE A 434 -8.79 -11.88 2.73
C ILE A 434 -7.65 -12.16 1.75
N MET A 435 -6.95 -11.12 1.30
CA MET A 435 -5.87 -11.24 0.32
C MET A 435 -4.47 -11.25 0.95
N SER A 436 -4.37 -11.09 2.27
CA SER A 436 -3.12 -10.79 2.98
C SER A 436 -2.25 -12.01 3.31
N THR A 437 -2.43 -13.13 2.64
CA THR A 437 -1.63 -14.33 2.87
C THR A 437 -0.14 -14.02 2.61
N GLY A 438 0.73 -14.24 3.60
CA GLY A 438 2.16 -13.92 3.52
C GLY A 438 2.53 -12.51 4.01
N ILE A 439 1.56 -11.60 4.15
CA ILE A 439 1.74 -10.30 4.80
C ILE A 439 1.60 -10.49 6.31
N GLU A 440 2.56 -10.00 7.08
CA GLU A 440 2.54 -10.03 8.54
C GLU A 440 2.99 -8.68 9.08
N GLU A 441 2.03 -7.80 9.39
CA GLU A 441 2.27 -6.38 9.69
C GLU A 441 1.86 -5.98 11.12
N THR A 442 1.56 -6.96 11.97
CA THR A 442 1.28 -6.66 13.38
C THR A 442 2.51 -6.08 14.09
N VAL A 443 2.26 -5.23 15.10
CA VAL A 443 3.30 -4.80 16.03
C VAL A 443 3.25 -5.69 17.28
N PRO A 444 4.17 -6.65 17.46
CA PRO A 444 4.24 -7.44 18.68
C PRO A 444 4.74 -6.58 19.84
N LEU A 445 3.87 -6.42 20.84
CA LEU A 445 4.13 -5.65 22.06
C LEU A 445 4.64 -6.54 23.20
N ASP A 446 4.18 -7.80 23.24
CA ASP A 446 4.69 -8.81 24.17
C ASP A 446 4.54 -10.23 23.59
N LEU A 447 5.40 -11.15 24.04
CA LEU A 447 5.39 -12.55 23.64
C LEU A 447 5.60 -13.45 24.85
N LEU A 448 4.75 -14.46 24.99
CA LEU A 448 4.83 -15.44 26.06
C LEU A 448 4.88 -16.86 25.49
N SER A 449 5.93 -17.61 25.84
CA SER A 449 6.00 -19.07 25.66
C SER A 449 5.93 -19.73 27.04
N PRO A 450 4.74 -20.20 27.49
CA PRO A 450 4.61 -20.84 28.79
C PRO A 450 5.47 -22.12 28.91
N PRO A 451 5.88 -22.52 30.14
CA PRO A 451 6.72 -23.70 30.35
C PRO A 451 6.04 -25.04 30.05
N ALA A 452 4.71 -25.05 29.88
CA ALA A 452 3.91 -26.21 29.49
C ALA A 452 2.70 -25.76 28.65
N GLY A 453 2.07 -26.70 27.93
CA GLY A 453 0.94 -26.43 27.03
C GLY A 453 1.33 -26.41 25.55
N GLY A 454 2.56 -25.98 25.23
CA GLY A 454 3.12 -26.03 23.89
C GLY A 454 2.73 -24.86 22.97
N GLN A 455 1.82 -23.99 23.42
CA GLN A 455 1.40 -22.78 22.70
C GLN A 455 2.37 -21.60 22.89
N VAL A 456 2.31 -20.64 21.97
CA VAL A 456 2.89 -19.30 22.13
C VAL A 456 1.74 -18.29 22.19
N LEU A 457 1.83 -17.27 23.04
CA LEU A 457 0.89 -16.17 23.07
C LEU A 457 1.57 -14.90 22.61
N SER A 458 0.85 -14.09 21.83
CA SER A 458 1.29 -12.77 21.42
C SER A 458 0.32 -11.70 21.90
N GLY A 459 0.84 -10.63 22.49
CA GLY A 459 0.16 -9.36 22.63
C GLY A 459 0.60 -8.45 21.49
N ILE A 460 -0.37 -7.91 20.75
CA ILE A 460 -0.10 -7.05 19.59
C ILE A 460 -0.84 -5.72 19.72
N GLY A 461 -0.40 -4.74 18.93
CA GLY A 461 -1.17 -3.53 18.66
C GLY A 461 -2.42 -3.79 17.81
N ASP A 462 -3.40 -2.90 17.94
CA ASP A 462 -4.68 -2.80 17.20
C ASP A 462 -5.68 -3.96 17.31
N TYR A 463 -5.20 -5.21 17.31
CA TYR A 463 -6.01 -6.42 17.24
C TYR A 463 -5.81 -7.35 18.44
N CYS A 464 -5.46 -6.77 19.59
CA CYS A 464 -5.30 -7.44 20.86
C CYS A 464 -4.16 -8.46 20.91
N GLY A 465 -4.35 -9.69 20.43
CA GLY A 465 -3.41 -10.79 20.65
C GLY A 465 -3.99 -12.16 20.35
N PHE A 466 -3.15 -13.20 20.38
CA PHE A 466 -3.50 -14.54 19.92
C PHE A 466 -2.89 -15.63 20.81
N VAL A 467 -3.57 -16.78 20.84
CA VAL A 467 -2.97 -18.07 21.24
C VAL A 467 -2.59 -18.82 19.96
N HIS A 468 -1.31 -19.12 19.80
CA HIS A 468 -0.75 -19.87 18.69
C HIS A 468 -0.52 -21.32 19.11
N ASP A 469 -1.48 -22.19 18.80
CA ASP A 469 -1.33 -23.65 19.00
C ASP A 469 -0.43 -24.29 17.92
N ASP A 470 -0.35 -23.69 16.74
CA ASP A 470 0.50 -24.06 15.61
C ASP A 470 1.04 -22.78 14.97
N LEU A 471 2.37 -22.65 14.89
CA LEU A 471 3.01 -21.42 14.39
C LEU A 471 2.85 -21.25 12.87
N ASP A 472 2.51 -22.32 12.14
CA ASP A 472 2.34 -22.33 10.69
C ASP A 472 0.90 -22.10 10.23
N ARG A 473 -0.04 -21.92 11.17
CA ARG A 473 -1.47 -21.75 10.88
C ARG A 473 -2.04 -20.55 11.64
N PRO A 474 -2.96 -19.79 11.03
CA PRO A 474 -3.64 -18.71 11.74
C PRO A 474 -4.33 -19.23 13.00
N ALA A 475 -4.24 -18.46 14.09
CA ALA A 475 -5.04 -18.71 15.28
C ALA A 475 -6.54 -18.65 14.94
N ALA A 476 -7.36 -19.38 15.70
CA ALA A 476 -8.80 -19.45 15.43
C ALA A 476 -9.51 -18.09 15.57
N ASP A 477 -9.03 -17.24 16.48
CA ASP A 477 -9.48 -15.86 16.68
C ASP A 477 -8.47 -15.08 17.54
N CYS A 478 -8.63 -13.76 17.64
CA CYS A 478 -7.91 -12.94 18.62
C CYS A 478 -8.53 -13.06 20.02
N PHE A 479 -7.85 -12.51 21.04
CA PHE A 479 -8.42 -12.43 22.38
C PHE A 479 -9.65 -11.53 22.38
N VAL A 480 -10.70 -12.02 23.03
CA VAL A 480 -11.96 -11.30 23.26
C VAL A 480 -12.31 -11.34 24.75
N ASN A 481 -13.23 -10.47 25.18
CA ASN A 481 -13.76 -10.38 26.55
C ASN A 481 -12.72 -10.11 27.65
N PRO A 482 -12.24 -8.86 27.80
CA PRO A 482 -12.47 -7.69 26.94
C PRO A 482 -11.57 -7.70 25.70
N ARG A 483 -11.99 -7.04 24.62
CA ARG A 483 -11.13 -6.83 23.44
C ARG A 483 -10.26 -5.59 23.69
N PHE A 484 -8.95 -5.74 23.58
CA PHE A 484 -8.05 -4.59 23.62
C PHE A 484 -7.78 -4.10 22.19
N GLY A 485 -7.56 -2.79 22.03
CA GLY A 485 -6.80 -2.29 20.89
C GLY A 485 -5.38 -2.87 21.00
N ASN A 486 -4.68 -2.54 22.08
CA ASN A 486 -3.32 -3.02 22.32
C ASN A 486 -3.26 -3.94 23.55
N THR A 487 -2.60 -5.09 23.42
CA THR A 487 -2.18 -5.88 24.60
C THR A 487 -0.72 -5.61 24.89
N ASP A 488 -0.46 -4.80 25.91
CA ASP A 488 0.89 -4.30 26.24
C ASP A 488 1.69 -5.25 27.15
N GLY A 489 1.04 -6.28 27.69
CA GLY A 489 1.72 -7.27 28.53
C GLY A 489 0.92 -8.55 28.74
N ILE A 490 1.61 -9.68 28.75
CA ILE A 490 1.06 -11.01 28.99
C ILE A 490 2.01 -11.79 29.92
N ALA A 491 1.47 -12.35 30.99
CA ALA A 491 2.23 -13.18 31.91
C ALA A 491 1.45 -14.41 32.36
N CYS A 492 2.14 -15.52 32.62
CA CYS A 492 1.55 -16.70 33.24
C CYS A 492 2.12 -16.98 34.63
N GLY A 493 1.35 -17.68 35.46
CA GLY A 493 1.88 -18.28 36.68
C GLY A 493 2.84 -19.42 36.33
N TRP A 494 4.13 -19.27 36.60
CA TRP A 494 5.14 -20.27 36.16
C TRP A 494 4.89 -21.71 36.67
N LEU A 495 4.31 -21.84 37.86
CA LEU A 495 3.95 -23.14 38.46
C LEU A 495 2.52 -23.61 38.11
N LYS A 496 1.75 -22.76 37.42
CA LYS A 496 0.37 -22.99 36.95
C LYS A 496 0.18 -22.26 35.60
N PRO A 497 0.87 -22.70 34.53
CA PRO A 497 0.97 -21.96 33.28
C PRO A 497 -0.37 -21.77 32.55
N GLU A 498 -1.41 -22.51 32.93
CA GLU A 498 -2.79 -22.31 32.49
C GLU A 498 -3.41 -20.99 33.01
N VAL A 499 -2.88 -20.43 34.10
CA VAL A 499 -3.31 -19.15 34.65
C VAL A 499 -2.51 -18.04 34.00
N ILE A 500 -3.17 -17.23 33.16
CA ILE A 500 -2.56 -16.15 32.38
C ILE A 500 -3.27 -14.84 32.70
N VAL A 501 -2.51 -13.76 32.80
CA VAL A 501 -3.03 -12.39 32.90
C VAL A 501 -2.52 -11.60 31.70
N ARG A 502 -3.38 -10.73 31.16
CA ARG A 502 -3.01 -9.73 30.16
C ARG A 502 -3.49 -8.34 30.56
N VAL A 503 -2.75 -7.33 30.14
CA VAL A 503 -3.08 -5.91 30.33
C VAL A 503 -3.00 -5.18 28.99
N GLY A 504 -3.77 -4.10 28.86
CA GLY A 504 -3.83 -3.35 27.62
C GLY A 504 -4.78 -2.18 27.66
N ILE A 505 -5.07 -1.63 26.48
CA ILE A 505 -6.03 -0.54 26.29
C ILE A 505 -7.29 -1.12 25.64
N GLU A 506 -8.44 -1.00 26.30
CA GLU A 506 -9.72 -1.48 25.78
C GLU A 506 -10.13 -0.76 24.48
N SER A 507 -10.60 -1.52 23.50
CA SER A 507 -10.85 -1.05 22.12
C SER A 507 -11.98 -0.02 21.94
N ALA A 508 -12.90 0.07 22.90
CA ALA A 508 -14.02 1.01 22.92
C ALA A 508 -13.86 2.09 24.01
N ASP A 509 -12.62 2.34 24.45
CA ASP A 509 -12.27 3.31 25.49
C ASP A 509 -13.04 3.11 26.81
N GLN A 510 -13.30 1.86 27.22
CA GLN A 510 -13.84 1.54 28.54
C GLN A 510 -12.71 1.34 29.56
N PRO A 511 -12.35 2.37 30.36
CA PRO A 511 -11.11 2.36 31.15
C PRO A 511 -11.07 1.30 32.27
N ASP A 512 -12.24 0.81 32.70
CA ASP A 512 -12.35 -0.20 33.76
C ASP A 512 -12.15 -1.64 33.26
N GLN A 513 -11.86 -1.82 31.97
CA GLN A 513 -11.72 -3.12 31.32
C GLN A 513 -10.33 -3.30 30.69
N ASN A 514 -9.27 -2.84 31.35
CA ASN A 514 -7.89 -2.84 30.85
C ASN A 514 -7.03 -4.03 31.36
N ILE A 515 -7.64 -4.98 32.06
CA ILE A 515 -7.01 -6.18 32.58
C ILE A 515 -7.95 -7.38 32.40
N ALA A 516 -7.35 -8.52 32.03
CA ALA A 516 -8.08 -9.77 31.89
C ALA A 516 -7.24 -10.94 32.37
N TYR A 517 -7.89 -11.99 32.83
CA TYR A 517 -7.25 -13.24 33.17
C TYR A 517 -7.90 -14.44 32.47
N SER A 518 -7.12 -15.49 32.29
CA SER A 518 -7.50 -16.78 31.77
C SER A 518 -7.08 -17.87 32.75
N LEU A 519 -7.89 -18.93 32.84
CA LEU A 519 -7.60 -20.12 33.65
C LEU A 519 -7.41 -21.38 32.77
N ASP A 520 -7.39 -21.21 31.44
CA ASP A 520 -7.34 -22.28 30.45
C ASP A 520 -6.25 -22.04 29.39
N GLY A 521 -5.20 -21.31 29.76
CA GLY A 521 -4.05 -21.07 28.89
C GLY A 521 -4.27 -19.99 27.81
N GLY A 522 -5.20 -19.07 28.03
CA GLY A 522 -5.52 -17.96 27.12
C GLY A 522 -6.66 -18.25 26.14
N ARG A 523 -7.34 -19.39 26.27
CA ARG A 523 -8.43 -19.79 25.35
C ARG A 523 -9.73 -19.07 25.65
N SER A 524 -9.98 -18.76 26.93
CA SER A 524 -11.05 -17.89 27.37
C SER A 524 -10.55 -16.85 28.38
N TRP A 525 -11.16 -15.67 28.35
CA TRP A 525 -10.77 -14.53 29.18
C TRP A 525 -11.94 -14.00 30.00
N GLN A 526 -11.62 -13.46 31.17
CA GLN A 526 -12.54 -12.73 32.03
C GLN A 526 -11.93 -11.37 32.37
N PRO A 527 -12.70 -10.27 32.32
CA PRO A 527 -12.31 -9.00 32.92
C PRO A 527 -11.98 -9.19 34.41
N ALA A 528 -10.96 -8.50 34.92
CA ALA A 528 -10.51 -8.62 36.31
C ALA A 528 -10.82 -7.38 37.15
#